data_AF-A0A966TIR5-F1
#
_entry.id   AF-A0A966TIR5-F1
#
_cell.length_a   1.000
_cell.length_b   1.000
_cell.length_c   1.000
_cell.angle_alpha   90.00
_cell.angle_beta   90.00
_cell.angle_gamma   90.00
#
_symmetry.space_group_name_H-M   'P 1'
#
loop_
_entity.id
_entity.type
_entity.pdbx_description
1 polymer ?
#
loop_
_entity_poly.entity_id
_entity_poly.type
_entity_poly.pdbx_seq_one_letter_code
_entity_poly.pdbx_strand_id
1 'polypeptide(L)'
;MSQAPIPDQTPVQLLRRWVVDYFNSHDRSVAHEFMLPTYALEIGDHVFAGRDEQWLPAVDQQMQAFPGMGMTVHQVVSAQDRVAVYFSEHGATKGRMAVWSGVGIYRSNGQHLTGCIAQEDYMTRQRQLKSGICDAVEAPAVSPWDTLPLGPNPAAEAVVRHWLTRSWPQTHQSIRSDDEHITGMPLHFKVQSVELTELFSSGDDVAFHARQTGQYLGGFAGIEASNKSWLLNVNGILRVQDAQVTSGRIIRDRGGLKSRLQQDVKP
;
A
#
# COMPACT_ATOMS: atom_id res chain seq x y z
N MET A 1 13.24 12.11 37.80
CA MET A 1 11.91 11.56 37.45
C MET A 1 12.17 10.33 36.60
N SER A 2 11.93 9.15 37.15
CA SER A 2 12.09 7.90 36.40
C SER A 2 11.01 7.87 35.33
N GLN A 3 11.38 7.90 34.05
CA GLN A 3 10.42 7.57 32.99
C GLN A 3 9.89 6.17 33.30
N ALA A 4 8.56 6.03 33.34
CA ALA A 4 7.95 4.71 33.35
C ALA A 4 8.47 3.94 32.13
N PRO A 5 8.76 2.63 32.23
CA PRO A 5 9.15 1.85 31.07
C PRO A 5 8.08 2.06 29.99
N ILE A 6 8.52 2.56 28.83
CA ILE A 6 7.65 2.66 27.66
C ILE A 6 7.17 1.23 27.40
N PRO A 7 5.86 0.93 27.44
CA PRO A 7 5.38 -0.42 27.16
C PRO A 7 5.96 -0.86 25.82
N ASP A 8 6.44 -2.11 25.74
CA ASP A 8 7.06 -2.69 24.54
C ASP A 8 6.27 -2.28 23.31
N GLN A 9 6.80 -1.35 22.50
CA GLN A 9 6.09 -0.83 21.34
C GLN A 9 6.20 -1.85 20.22
N THR A 10 5.21 -2.74 20.16
CA THR A 10 5.05 -3.65 19.02
C THR A 10 4.92 -2.84 17.73
N PRO A 11 5.30 -3.40 16.56
CA PRO A 11 5.07 -2.75 15.28
C PRO A 11 3.60 -2.31 15.07
N VAL A 12 2.63 -3.07 15.57
CA VAL A 12 1.20 -2.72 15.54
C VAL A 12 0.89 -1.47 16.35
N GLN A 13 1.47 -1.30 17.53
CA GLN A 13 1.28 -0.09 18.33
C GLN A 13 1.94 1.13 17.66
N LEU A 14 3.12 0.97 17.07
CA LEU A 14 3.76 2.03 16.28
C LEU A 14 2.90 2.44 15.07
N LEU A 15 2.34 1.47 14.36
CA LEU A 15 1.40 1.74 13.28
C LEU A 15 0.12 2.42 13.79
N ARG A 16 -0.41 2.03 14.96
CA ARG A 16 -1.55 2.71 15.56
C ARG A 16 -1.24 4.19 15.79
N ARG A 17 -0.06 4.53 16.32
CA ARG A 17 0.37 5.92 16.48
C ARG A 17 0.46 6.64 15.14
N TRP A 18 1.00 5.97 14.11
CA TRP A 18 1.06 6.51 12.75
C TRP A 18 -0.33 6.84 12.20
N VAL A 19 -1.28 5.92 12.30
CA VAL A 19 -2.64 6.07 11.75
C VAL A 19 -3.49 7.03 12.58
N VAL A 20 -3.52 6.84 13.90
CA VAL A 20 -4.46 7.54 14.78
C VAL A 20 -3.88 8.87 15.26
N ASP A 21 -2.69 8.83 15.85
CA ASP A 21 -2.15 9.97 16.59
C ASP A 21 -1.44 10.98 15.67
N TYR A 22 -0.96 10.55 14.49
CA TYR A 22 -0.38 11.42 13.46
C TYR A 22 -1.35 11.64 12.29
N PHE A 23 -1.66 10.60 11.51
CA PHE A 23 -2.32 10.78 10.21
C PHE A 23 -3.76 11.26 10.34
N ASN A 24 -4.58 10.60 11.17
CA ASN A 24 -6.01 10.95 11.32
C ASN A 24 -6.24 12.21 12.18
N SER A 25 -5.33 12.53 13.10
CA SER A 25 -5.38 13.75 13.90
C SER A 25 -4.83 14.98 13.17
N HIS A 26 -4.06 14.76 12.09
CA HIS A 26 -3.26 15.76 11.38
C HIS A 26 -2.22 16.43 12.29
N ASP A 27 -1.81 15.76 13.37
CA ASP A 27 -0.83 16.28 14.32
C ASP A 27 0.59 15.84 13.95
N ARG A 28 1.24 16.67 13.13
CA ARG A 28 2.65 16.50 12.73
C ARG A 28 3.60 16.36 13.92
N SER A 29 3.30 16.99 15.07
CA SER A 29 4.24 17.00 16.19
C SER A 29 4.46 15.61 16.78
N VAL A 30 3.45 14.73 16.70
CA VAL A 30 3.51 13.38 17.24
C VAL A 30 4.46 12.47 16.46
N ALA A 31 4.66 12.71 15.16
CA ALA A 31 5.57 11.91 14.34
C ALA A 31 7.01 11.89 14.89
N HIS A 32 7.43 12.96 15.58
CA HIS A 32 8.77 13.06 16.15
C HIS A 32 9.02 12.08 17.31
N GLU A 33 7.96 11.58 17.93
CA GLU A 33 8.05 10.75 19.13
C GLU A 33 8.28 9.26 18.84
N PHE A 34 8.01 8.79 17.62
CA PHE A 34 8.04 7.37 17.29
C PHE A 34 8.59 7.05 15.89
N MET A 35 9.00 8.05 15.12
CA MET A 35 9.62 7.85 13.81
C MET A 35 11.04 8.38 13.82
N LEU A 36 12.00 7.63 13.26
CA LEU A 36 13.38 8.09 13.17
C LEU A 36 13.51 9.30 12.22
N PRO A 37 14.47 10.21 12.44
CA PRO A 37 14.77 11.29 11.49
C PRO A 37 15.08 10.76 10.08
N THR A 38 15.73 9.59 9.99
CA THR A 38 16.08 8.92 8.73
C THR A 38 14.91 8.17 8.09
N TYR A 39 13.70 8.26 8.63
CA TYR A 39 12.53 7.60 8.06
C TYR A 39 12.35 7.98 6.59
N ALA A 40 12.07 6.99 5.75
CA ALA A 40 11.79 7.19 4.35
C ALA A 40 10.50 6.49 3.93
N LEU A 41 9.76 7.13 3.02
CA LEU A 41 8.61 6.53 2.34
C LEU A 41 8.99 6.20 0.90
N GLU A 42 8.86 4.93 0.53
CA GLU A 42 8.94 4.43 -0.85
C GLU A 42 7.51 4.27 -1.39
N ILE A 43 7.17 4.95 -2.49
CA ILE A 43 5.85 4.86 -3.15
C ILE A 43 5.95 5.08 -4.65
N GLY A 44 5.42 4.16 -5.45
CA GLY A 44 5.71 4.10 -6.88
C GLY A 44 7.22 4.12 -7.15
N ASP A 45 7.67 5.06 -8.01
CA ASP A 45 9.10 5.29 -8.30
C ASP A 45 9.73 6.38 -7.40
N HIS A 46 9.01 6.87 -6.40
CA HIS A 46 9.44 7.97 -5.55
C HIS A 46 9.93 7.48 -4.19
N VAL A 47 10.97 8.15 -3.69
CA VAL A 47 11.44 8.00 -2.31
C VAL A 47 11.43 9.37 -1.68
N PHE A 48 10.64 9.53 -0.60
CA PHE A 48 10.68 10.70 0.26
C PHE A 48 11.63 10.39 1.43
N ALA A 49 12.90 10.75 1.27
CA ALA A 49 13.96 10.44 2.20
C ALA A 49 14.10 11.51 3.29
N GLY A 50 14.04 11.08 4.55
CA GLY A 50 14.11 11.97 5.71
C GLY A 50 12.72 12.38 6.18
N ARG A 51 12.46 12.15 7.47
CA ARG A 51 11.18 12.44 8.12
C ARG A 51 10.83 13.92 7.95
N ASP A 52 11.80 14.78 8.24
CA ASP A 52 11.58 16.23 8.36
C ASP A 52 11.83 16.95 7.03
N GLU A 53 12.75 16.41 6.22
CA GLU A 53 13.23 17.00 4.98
C GLU A 53 12.29 16.80 3.80
N GLN A 54 11.73 15.59 3.65
CA GLN A 54 10.93 15.24 2.47
C GLN A 54 9.58 14.64 2.82
N TRP A 55 9.52 13.71 3.79
CA TRP A 55 8.29 12.96 4.04
C TRP A 55 7.19 13.82 4.66
N LEU A 56 7.42 14.44 5.83
CA LEU A 56 6.40 15.31 6.46
C LEU A 56 5.96 16.46 5.53
N PRO A 57 6.86 17.21 4.86
CA PRO A 57 6.44 18.24 3.91
C PRO A 57 5.61 17.73 2.73
N ALA A 58 5.83 16.49 2.27
CA ALA A 58 5.03 15.89 1.20
C ALA A 58 3.63 15.52 1.68
N VAL A 59 3.51 14.92 2.88
CA VAL A 59 2.20 14.59 3.46
C VAL A 59 1.41 15.85 3.81
N ASP A 60 2.07 16.90 4.31
CA ASP A 60 1.42 18.19 4.62
C ASP A 60 0.74 18.80 3.38
N GLN A 61 1.35 18.68 2.19
CA GLN A 61 0.72 19.13 0.94
C GLN A 61 -0.54 18.34 0.61
N GLN A 62 -0.54 17.03 0.88
CA GLN A 62 -1.73 16.20 0.70
C GLN A 62 -2.83 16.55 1.71
N MET A 63 -2.48 16.76 2.99
CA MET A 63 -3.42 17.20 4.03
C MET A 63 -4.00 18.59 3.74
N GLN A 64 -3.21 19.52 3.20
CA GLN A 64 -3.72 20.81 2.73
C GLN A 64 -4.69 20.67 1.54
N ALA A 65 -4.41 19.73 0.63
CA ALA A 65 -5.30 19.45 -0.50
C ALA A 65 -6.61 18.75 -0.06
N PHE A 66 -6.57 17.98 1.03
CA PHE A 66 -7.69 17.25 1.62
C PHE A 66 -7.78 17.53 3.14
N PRO A 67 -8.36 18.66 3.57
CA PRO A 67 -8.34 19.07 4.98
C PRO A 67 -9.05 18.11 5.95
N GLY A 68 -9.97 17.29 5.44
CA GLY A 68 -10.66 16.24 6.21
C GLY A 68 -10.17 14.83 5.87
N MET A 69 -8.95 14.69 5.35
CA MET A 69 -8.38 13.39 4.99
C MET A 69 -8.30 12.48 6.21
N GLY A 70 -8.72 11.23 6.06
CA GLY A 70 -8.61 10.22 7.10
C GLY A 70 -8.32 8.86 6.50
N MET A 71 -7.90 7.94 7.35
CA MET A 71 -7.54 6.57 7.02
C MET A 71 -8.39 5.59 7.84
N THR A 72 -8.93 4.58 7.18
CA THR A 72 -9.59 3.43 7.79
C THR A 72 -8.78 2.17 7.52
N VAL A 73 -8.53 1.39 8.57
CA VAL A 73 -7.79 0.11 8.47
C VAL A 73 -8.75 -1.04 8.23
N HIS A 74 -8.45 -1.87 7.23
CA HIS A 74 -9.26 -3.03 6.83
C HIS A 74 -8.60 -4.37 7.18
N GLN A 75 -7.28 -4.43 7.20
CA GLN A 75 -6.52 -5.62 7.61
C GLN A 75 -5.14 -5.22 8.12
N VAL A 76 -4.63 -5.94 9.11
CA VAL A 76 -3.27 -5.80 9.66
C VAL A 76 -2.59 -7.17 9.65
N VAL A 77 -1.31 -7.21 9.24
CA VAL A 77 -0.45 -8.39 9.32
C VAL A 77 0.83 -7.98 10.03
N SER A 78 1.11 -8.58 11.19
CA SER A 78 2.27 -8.21 12.02
C SER A 78 3.35 -9.28 12.04
N ALA A 79 4.61 -8.85 11.98
CA ALA A 79 5.78 -9.63 12.34
C ALA A 79 6.57 -8.91 13.45
N GLN A 80 7.76 -9.40 13.79
CA GLN A 80 8.57 -8.87 14.88
C GLN A 80 9.12 -7.46 14.61
N ASP A 81 9.57 -7.20 13.38
CA ASP A 81 10.28 -5.98 12.98
C ASP A 81 9.51 -5.16 11.93
N ARG A 82 8.29 -5.56 11.59
CA ARG A 82 7.46 -4.90 10.58
C ARG A 82 5.99 -5.20 10.73
N VAL A 83 5.17 -4.35 10.14
CA VAL A 83 3.72 -4.50 10.08
C VAL A 83 3.21 -4.03 8.72
N ALA A 84 2.30 -4.81 8.14
CA ALA A 84 1.60 -4.46 6.91
C ALA A 84 0.16 -4.09 7.22
N VAL A 85 -0.38 -3.16 6.45
CA VAL A 85 -1.73 -2.67 6.60
C VAL A 85 -2.39 -2.52 5.23
N TYR A 86 -3.58 -3.07 5.10
CA TYR A 86 -4.51 -2.71 4.04
C TYR A 86 -5.48 -1.65 4.58
N PHE A 87 -5.60 -0.55 3.86
CA PHE A 87 -6.36 0.61 4.29
C PHE A 87 -7.10 1.28 3.14
N SER A 88 -8.01 2.18 3.50
CA SER A 88 -8.52 3.22 2.62
C SER A 88 -8.24 4.60 3.21
N GLU A 89 -7.77 5.50 2.36
CA GLU A 89 -7.81 6.93 2.61
C GLU A 89 -9.09 7.51 2.02
N HIS A 90 -9.64 8.52 2.67
CA HIS A 90 -10.84 9.21 2.21
C HIS A 90 -10.77 10.69 2.57
N GLY A 91 -11.26 11.52 1.69
CA GLY A 91 -11.26 12.96 1.88
C GLY A 91 -12.02 13.71 0.81
N ALA A 92 -12.20 15.02 1.04
CA ALA A 92 -12.84 15.92 0.11
C ALA A 92 -11.87 17.02 -0.35
N THR A 93 -11.91 17.35 -1.63
CA THR A 93 -11.20 18.49 -2.20
C THR A 93 -12.07 19.16 -3.26
N LYS A 94 -12.13 20.51 -3.25
CA LYS A 94 -12.93 21.30 -4.20
C LYS A 94 -14.39 20.81 -4.35
N GLY A 95 -15.02 20.40 -3.25
CA GLY A 95 -16.39 19.90 -3.22
C GLY A 95 -16.61 18.49 -3.79
N ARG A 96 -15.53 17.75 -4.09
CA ARG A 96 -15.57 16.36 -4.57
C ARG A 96 -14.94 15.44 -3.53
N MET A 97 -15.55 14.29 -3.32
CA MET A 97 -15.08 13.27 -2.38
C MET A 97 -14.44 12.11 -3.14
N ALA A 98 -13.50 11.44 -2.51
CA ALA A 98 -12.94 10.18 -2.99
C ALA A 98 -12.55 9.30 -1.81
N VAL A 99 -12.62 7.98 -2.02
CA VAL A 99 -12.02 6.95 -1.17
C VAL A 99 -11.08 6.11 -2.02
N TRP A 100 -9.83 5.93 -1.61
CA TRP A 100 -8.89 5.09 -2.37
C TRP A 100 -8.16 4.14 -1.42
N SER A 101 -7.92 2.94 -1.92
CA SER A 101 -7.25 1.89 -1.17
C SER A 101 -5.74 2.04 -1.24
N GLY A 102 -5.05 1.57 -0.21
CA GLY A 102 -3.60 1.44 -0.19
C GLY A 102 -3.17 0.21 0.61
N VAL A 103 -1.96 -0.26 0.33
CA VAL A 103 -1.27 -1.25 1.17
C VAL A 103 0.09 -0.69 1.52
N GLY A 104 0.36 -0.58 2.82
CA GLY A 104 1.63 -0.08 3.37
C GLY A 104 2.33 -1.15 4.19
N ILE A 105 3.65 -1.21 4.12
CA ILE A 105 4.52 -2.04 4.96
C ILE A 105 5.47 -1.13 5.71
N TYR A 106 5.33 -1.10 7.03
CA TYR A 106 6.11 -0.27 7.93
C TYR A 106 7.18 -1.12 8.61
N ARG A 107 8.41 -0.62 8.58
CA ARG A 107 9.58 -1.22 9.22
C ARG A 107 9.79 -0.59 10.60
N SER A 108 10.20 -1.40 11.56
CA SER A 108 10.40 -1.01 12.95
C SER A 108 11.70 -1.60 13.52
N ASN A 109 12.35 -0.87 14.41
CA ASN A 109 13.45 -1.38 15.23
C ASN A 109 13.00 -1.79 16.65
N GLY A 110 11.69 -1.95 16.87
CA GLY A 110 11.08 -2.27 18.17
C GLY A 110 10.80 -1.05 19.06
N GLN A 111 11.28 0.14 18.68
CA GLN A 111 11.01 1.39 19.41
C GLN A 111 10.51 2.50 18.49
N HIS A 112 10.92 2.50 17.23
CA HIS A 112 10.61 3.52 16.25
C HIS A 112 10.28 2.91 14.90
N LEU A 113 9.47 3.61 14.12
CA LEU A 113 9.36 3.36 12.68
C LEU A 113 10.61 3.87 11.97
N THR A 114 11.14 3.02 11.10
CA THR A 114 12.40 3.28 10.38
C THR A 114 12.18 3.53 8.89
N GLY A 115 11.04 3.13 8.34
CA GLY A 115 10.64 3.41 6.97
C GLY A 115 9.29 2.77 6.63
N CYS A 116 8.77 3.13 5.47
CA CYS A 116 7.56 2.54 4.91
C CYS A 116 7.71 2.36 3.41
N ILE A 117 7.14 1.27 2.89
CA ILE A 117 6.89 1.09 1.47
C ILE A 117 5.40 0.92 1.25
N ALA A 118 4.81 1.78 0.42
CA ALA A 118 3.38 1.84 0.20
C ALA A 118 3.04 1.91 -1.28
N GLN A 119 1.89 1.36 -1.65
CA GLN A 119 1.23 1.67 -2.91
C GLN A 119 -0.21 2.07 -2.62
N GLU A 120 -0.66 3.12 -3.30
CA GLU A 120 -2.00 3.68 -3.18
C GLU A 120 -2.68 3.76 -4.55
N ASP A 121 -3.98 3.53 -4.58
CA ASP A 121 -4.76 3.54 -5.82
C ASP A 121 -5.16 4.96 -6.24
N TYR A 122 -4.17 5.75 -6.63
CA TYR A 122 -4.38 7.13 -7.06
C TYR A 122 -5.23 7.25 -8.32
N MET A 123 -5.33 6.20 -9.15
CA MET A 123 -6.23 6.20 -10.29
C MET A 123 -7.70 6.16 -9.87
N THR A 124 -8.02 5.38 -8.84
CA THR A 124 -9.34 5.35 -8.20
C THR A 124 -9.70 6.71 -7.60
N ARG A 125 -8.76 7.34 -6.89
CA ARG A 125 -8.91 8.73 -6.41
C ARG A 125 -9.23 9.69 -7.56
N GLN A 126 -8.44 9.68 -8.63
CA GLN A 126 -8.65 10.54 -9.79
C GLN A 126 -10.01 10.30 -10.47
N ARG A 127 -10.43 9.04 -10.64
CA ARG A 127 -11.73 8.67 -11.22
C ARG A 127 -12.89 9.26 -10.42
N GLN A 128 -12.87 9.10 -9.10
CA GLN A 128 -13.95 9.58 -8.23
C GLN A 128 -13.98 11.11 -8.16
N LEU A 129 -12.83 11.77 -8.08
CA LEU A 129 -12.78 13.24 -8.11
C LEU A 129 -13.28 13.82 -9.44
N LYS A 130 -12.99 13.15 -10.56
CA LYS A 130 -13.46 13.57 -11.89
C LYS A 130 -14.96 13.33 -12.08
N SER A 131 -15.46 12.17 -11.68
CA SER A 131 -16.88 11.81 -11.86
C SER A 131 -17.80 12.43 -10.80
N GLY A 132 -17.25 12.72 -9.62
CA GLY A 132 -18.01 13.12 -8.44
C GLY A 132 -18.78 11.98 -7.77
N ILE A 133 -18.56 10.73 -8.18
CA ILE A 133 -19.18 9.54 -7.60
C ILE A 133 -18.12 8.86 -6.76
N CYS A 134 -18.39 8.71 -5.46
CA CYS A 134 -17.52 8.02 -4.52
C CYS A 134 -17.85 6.53 -4.51
N ASP A 135 -16.84 5.67 -4.41
CA ASP A 135 -17.05 4.25 -4.18
C ASP A 135 -17.44 3.99 -2.71
N ALA A 136 -17.98 2.81 -2.43
CA ALA A 136 -18.22 2.37 -1.06
C ALA A 136 -16.89 2.04 -0.36
N VAL A 137 -16.77 2.45 0.91
CA VAL A 137 -15.64 2.08 1.76
C VAL A 137 -15.73 0.59 2.10
N GLU A 138 -14.62 -0.14 2.03
CA GLU A 138 -14.57 -1.53 2.47
C GLU A 138 -14.75 -1.64 4.00
N ALA A 139 -15.20 -2.80 4.50
CA ALA A 139 -15.44 -2.96 5.93
C ALA A 139 -14.15 -2.74 6.74
N PRO A 140 -14.19 -2.01 7.86
CA PRO A 140 -13.02 -1.87 8.73
C PRO A 140 -12.68 -3.20 9.42
N ALA A 141 -11.42 -3.35 9.81
CA ALA A 141 -10.99 -4.41 10.71
C ALA A 141 -11.70 -4.27 12.06
N VAL A 142 -12.11 -5.40 12.67
CA VAL A 142 -12.86 -5.39 13.94
C VAL A 142 -11.99 -4.90 15.10
N SER A 143 -10.75 -5.37 15.21
CA SER A 143 -9.75 -4.82 16.13
C SER A 143 -8.35 -4.85 15.50
N PRO A 144 -8.01 -3.84 14.66
CA PRO A 144 -6.71 -3.83 13.99
C PRO A 144 -5.53 -3.70 14.96
N TRP A 145 -5.75 -3.04 16.10
CA TRP A 145 -4.69 -2.67 17.03
C TRP A 145 -4.32 -3.76 18.05
N ASP A 146 -5.16 -4.78 18.17
CA ASP A 146 -4.90 -5.96 19.01
C ASP A 146 -4.34 -7.14 18.19
N THR A 147 -3.94 -6.89 16.94
CA THR A 147 -3.39 -7.93 16.05
C THR A 147 -2.07 -8.47 16.62
N LEU A 148 -1.99 -9.78 16.80
CA LEU A 148 -0.79 -10.47 17.29
C LEU A 148 -0.01 -11.10 16.12
N PRO A 149 1.33 -11.16 16.18
CA PRO A 149 2.12 -11.94 15.23
C PRO A 149 1.92 -13.44 15.47
N LEU A 150 1.59 -14.20 14.42
CA LEU A 150 1.39 -15.66 14.45
C LEU A 150 2.65 -16.46 14.08
N GLY A 151 3.76 -15.76 13.83
CA GLY A 151 5.02 -16.35 13.40
C GLY A 151 5.14 -16.54 11.88
N PRO A 152 6.37 -16.68 11.36
CA PRO A 152 6.60 -16.83 9.93
C PRO A 152 6.15 -18.20 9.40
N ASN A 153 5.66 -18.21 8.18
CA ASN A 153 5.25 -19.35 7.38
C ASN A 153 5.98 -19.34 6.03
N PRO A 154 7.21 -19.90 5.96
CA PRO A 154 8.00 -19.92 4.74
C PRO A 154 7.34 -20.65 3.56
N ALA A 155 6.43 -21.60 3.83
CA ALA A 155 5.68 -22.29 2.80
C ALA A 155 4.67 -21.36 2.13
N ALA A 156 3.92 -20.56 2.90
CA ALA A 156 3.02 -19.54 2.37
C ALA A 156 3.79 -18.47 1.58
N GLU A 157 4.94 -18.03 2.09
CA GLU A 157 5.81 -17.08 1.40
C GLU A 157 6.31 -17.61 0.05
N ALA A 158 6.66 -18.91 -0.03
CA ALA A 158 7.05 -19.54 -1.29
C ALA A 158 5.89 -19.59 -2.30
N VAL A 159 4.66 -19.87 -1.83
CA VAL A 159 3.46 -19.85 -2.67
C VAL A 159 3.25 -18.44 -3.24
N VAL A 160 3.32 -17.40 -2.42
CA VAL A 160 3.16 -16.01 -2.89
C VAL A 160 4.28 -15.60 -3.86
N ARG A 161 5.53 -15.98 -3.58
CA ARG A 161 6.67 -15.72 -4.48
C ARG A 161 6.42 -16.31 -5.87
N HIS A 162 5.94 -17.55 -5.95
CA HIS A 162 5.60 -18.18 -7.21
C HIS A 162 4.36 -17.54 -7.87
N TRP A 163 3.33 -17.23 -7.08
CA TRP A 163 2.10 -16.62 -7.57
C TRP A 163 2.34 -15.26 -8.25
N LEU A 164 3.28 -14.47 -7.72
CA LEU A 164 3.65 -13.16 -8.26
C LEU A 164 4.40 -13.22 -9.60
N THR A 165 4.86 -14.38 -10.07
CA THR A 165 5.48 -14.49 -11.40
C THR A 165 4.45 -14.55 -12.53
N ARG A 166 3.16 -14.65 -12.21
CA ARG A 166 2.07 -14.74 -13.20
C ARG A 166 1.70 -13.35 -13.71
N SER A 167 1.24 -13.30 -14.95
CA SER A 167 0.79 -12.07 -15.60
C SER A 167 -0.58 -11.60 -15.10
N TRP A 168 -0.86 -10.32 -15.27
CA TRP A 168 -2.15 -9.71 -14.93
C TRP A 168 -3.10 -9.68 -16.13
N PRO A 169 -4.43 -9.80 -15.91
CA PRO A 169 -5.08 -10.03 -14.62
C PRO A 169 -4.97 -11.47 -14.14
N GLN A 170 -5.05 -11.66 -12.82
CA GLN A 170 -5.18 -12.98 -12.22
C GLN A 170 -6.64 -13.23 -11.88
N THR A 171 -7.25 -14.28 -12.46
CA THR A 171 -8.67 -14.56 -12.27
C THR A 171 -8.90 -15.35 -10.99
N HIS A 172 -9.10 -14.65 -9.87
CA HIS A 172 -9.55 -15.24 -8.61
C HIS A 172 -10.53 -14.29 -7.91
N GLN A 173 -11.78 -14.71 -7.71
CA GLN A 173 -12.86 -13.81 -7.27
C GLN A 173 -12.59 -13.13 -5.91
N SER A 174 -11.92 -13.84 -5.01
CA SER A 174 -11.60 -13.35 -3.66
C SER A 174 -10.28 -12.56 -3.59
N ILE A 175 -9.58 -12.36 -4.71
CA ILE A 175 -8.40 -11.51 -4.79
C ILE A 175 -8.81 -10.25 -5.55
N ARG A 176 -8.71 -9.09 -4.92
CA ARG A 176 -9.04 -7.82 -5.57
C ARG A 176 -7.78 -7.00 -5.78
N SER A 177 -7.53 -6.62 -7.02
CA SER A 177 -6.50 -5.66 -7.39
C SER A 177 -7.13 -4.30 -7.63
N ASP A 178 -6.60 -3.24 -7.00
CA ASP A 178 -7.03 -1.85 -7.21
C ASP A 178 -8.57 -1.69 -7.10
N ASP A 179 -9.19 -1.03 -8.07
CA ASP A 179 -10.63 -0.92 -8.32
C ASP A 179 -11.15 -1.76 -9.50
N GLU A 180 -10.41 -2.79 -9.95
CA GLU A 180 -10.82 -3.60 -11.12
C GLU A 180 -12.20 -4.23 -10.95
N HIS A 181 -12.54 -4.65 -9.73
CA HIS A 181 -13.83 -5.24 -9.38
C HIS A 181 -15.01 -4.25 -9.42
N ILE A 182 -14.73 -2.95 -9.37
CA ILE A 182 -15.74 -1.88 -9.48
C ILE A 182 -15.88 -1.42 -10.93
N THR A 183 -14.74 -1.24 -11.61
CA THR A 183 -14.71 -0.66 -12.97
C THR A 183 -14.89 -1.69 -14.08
N GLY A 184 -14.61 -2.97 -13.81
CA GLY A 184 -14.54 -4.01 -14.83
C GLY A 184 -13.37 -3.85 -15.81
N MET A 185 -12.39 -2.98 -15.49
CA MET A 185 -11.29 -2.61 -16.37
C MET A 185 -9.94 -3.06 -15.80
N PRO A 186 -9.51 -4.31 -16.05
CA PRO A 186 -8.25 -4.79 -15.51
C PRO A 186 -7.03 -4.21 -16.22
N LEU A 187 -5.92 -4.14 -15.49
CA LEU A 187 -4.59 -3.91 -16.07
C LEU A 187 -4.08 -5.22 -16.67
N HIS A 188 -3.76 -5.22 -17.96
CA HIS A 188 -3.13 -6.33 -18.64
C HIS A 188 -1.61 -6.10 -18.70
N PHE A 189 -0.86 -6.94 -18.01
CA PHE A 189 0.59 -6.78 -17.89
C PHE A 189 1.28 -8.13 -17.82
N LYS A 190 2.13 -8.39 -18.82
CA LYS A 190 2.89 -9.64 -18.94
C LYS A 190 4.16 -9.57 -18.11
N VAL A 191 4.16 -10.22 -16.96
CA VAL A 191 5.32 -10.27 -16.06
C VAL A 191 6.45 -11.09 -16.68
N GLN A 192 7.67 -10.55 -16.64
CA GLN A 192 8.89 -11.18 -17.13
C GLN A 192 9.85 -11.49 -15.97
N SER A 193 9.96 -10.60 -15.00
CA SER A 193 10.73 -10.81 -13.77
C SER A 193 10.08 -10.12 -12.58
N VAL A 194 10.43 -10.60 -11.39
CA VAL A 194 9.94 -10.11 -10.11
C VAL A 194 11.12 -9.92 -9.17
N GLU A 195 11.27 -8.72 -8.65
CA GLU A 195 12.14 -8.42 -7.52
C GLU A 195 11.25 -8.18 -6.29
N LEU A 196 11.46 -8.95 -5.22
CA LEU A 196 10.76 -8.77 -3.95
C LEU A 196 11.66 -7.96 -3.03
N THR A 197 11.22 -6.76 -2.66
CA THR A 197 11.94 -5.92 -1.68
C THR A 197 11.36 -6.08 -0.28
N GLU A 198 10.10 -6.52 -0.17
CA GLU A 198 9.47 -6.94 1.08
C GLU A 198 8.72 -8.25 0.86
N LEU A 199 8.90 -9.20 1.77
CA LEU A 199 8.08 -10.40 1.87
C LEU A 199 8.16 -10.91 3.31
N PHE A 200 7.02 -11.03 3.97
CA PHE A 200 6.92 -11.67 5.28
C PHE A 200 5.52 -12.21 5.50
N SER A 201 5.40 -13.12 6.45
CA SER A 201 4.14 -13.75 6.82
C SER A 201 3.85 -13.65 8.31
N SER A 202 2.57 -13.76 8.64
CA SER A 202 2.05 -13.99 9.98
C SER A 202 1.01 -15.08 9.89
N GLY A 203 1.41 -16.32 10.16
CA GLY A 203 0.59 -17.50 9.85
C GLY A 203 0.35 -17.60 8.34
N ASP A 204 -0.91 -17.65 7.93
CA ASP A 204 -1.30 -17.85 6.52
C ASP A 204 -1.38 -16.55 5.71
N ASP A 205 -1.28 -15.39 6.37
CA ASP A 205 -1.33 -14.09 5.71
C ASP A 205 0.09 -13.63 5.37
N VAL A 206 0.31 -13.28 4.11
CA VAL A 206 1.59 -12.91 3.54
C VAL A 206 1.50 -11.50 2.97
N ALA A 207 2.33 -10.61 3.48
CA ALA A 207 2.47 -9.26 2.98
C ALA A 207 3.71 -9.14 2.09
N PHE A 208 3.62 -8.33 1.03
CA PHE A 208 4.73 -8.16 0.10
C PHE A 208 4.75 -6.77 -0.55
N HIS A 209 5.95 -6.34 -0.93
CA HIS A 209 6.18 -5.38 -2.01
C HIS A 209 7.02 -6.07 -3.09
N ALA A 210 6.55 -5.97 -4.34
CA ALA A 210 7.20 -6.51 -5.51
C ALA A 210 7.39 -5.43 -6.58
N ARG A 211 8.56 -5.46 -7.22
CA ARG A 211 8.90 -4.72 -8.43
C ARG A 211 8.82 -5.69 -9.60
N GLN A 212 7.77 -5.58 -10.39
CA GLN A 212 7.56 -6.44 -11.53
C GLN A 212 8.02 -5.74 -12.81
N THR A 213 8.90 -6.39 -13.54
CA THR A 213 9.32 -5.94 -14.87
C THR A 213 8.58 -6.77 -15.92
N GLY A 214 8.03 -6.13 -16.95
CA GLY A 214 7.18 -6.81 -17.92
C GLY A 214 6.68 -5.94 -19.07
N GLN A 215 5.76 -6.48 -19.87
CA GLN A 215 5.16 -5.76 -21.01
C GLN A 215 3.75 -5.29 -20.67
N TYR A 216 3.46 -4.03 -20.94
CA TYR A 216 2.09 -3.52 -20.86
C TYR A 216 1.29 -3.99 -22.08
N LEU A 217 0.16 -4.66 -21.83
CA LEU A 217 -0.69 -5.24 -22.87
C LEU A 217 -2.04 -4.52 -23.02
N GLY A 218 -2.40 -3.62 -22.10
CA GLY A 218 -3.67 -2.91 -22.14
C GLY A 218 -4.23 -2.60 -20.74
N GLY A 219 -5.41 -1.98 -20.71
CA GLY A 219 -6.13 -1.62 -19.48
C GLY A 219 -6.26 -0.12 -19.24
N PHE A 220 -5.51 0.72 -19.96
CA PHE A 220 -5.67 2.17 -19.95
C PHE A 220 -6.31 2.68 -21.24
N ALA A 221 -7.39 3.44 -21.12
CA ALA A 221 -8.05 4.07 -22.25
C ALA A 221 -7.08 4.98 -23.03
N GLY A 222 -6.98 4.76 -24.34
CA GLY A 222 -6.14 5.54 -25.25
C GLY A 222 -4.64 5.25 -25.18
N ILE A 223 -4.23 4.13 -24.55
CA ILE A 223 -2.83 3.70 -24.52
C ILE A 223 -2.74 2.27 -25.08
N GLU A 224 -2.13 2.15 -26.25
CA GLU A 224 -1.87 0.88 -26.93
C GLU A 224 -0.86 0.01 -26.18
N ALA A 225 -0.90 -1.31 -26.45
CA ALA A 225 0.08 -2.24 -25.94
C ALA A 225 1.51 -1.82 -26.31
N SER A 226 2.47 -2.10 -25.43
CA SER A 226 3.86 -1.73 -25.61
C SER A 226 4.76 -2.96 -25.54
N ASN A 227 5.64 -3.10 -26.53
CA ASN A 227 6.65 -4.16 -26.56
C ASN A 227 7.86 -3.86 -25.68
N LYS A 228 7.99 -2.62 -25.18
CA LYS A 228 9.04 -2.22 -24.24
C LYS A 228 8.85 -2.91 -22.89
N SER A 229 9.93 -2.99 -22.14
CA SER A 229 9.90 -3.48 -20.77
C SER A 229 9.59 -2.31 -19.83
N TRP A 230 8.63 -2.52 -18.93
CA TRP A 230 8.08 -1.54 -18.01
C TRP A 230 8.17 -2.05 -16.59
N LEU A 231 8.35 -1.13 -15.64
CA LEU A 231 8.29 -1.41 -14.21
C LEU A 231 6.87 -1.17 -13.69
N LEU A 232 6.40 -2.09 -12.86
CA LEU A 232 5.17 -2.00 -12.08
C LEU A 232 5.47 -2.33 -10.61
N ASN A 233 5.30 -1.34 -9.73
CA ASN A 233 5.40 -1.54 -8.29
C ASN A 233 4.06 -2.09 -7.75
N VAL A 234 4.12 -3.08 -6.86
CA VAL A 234 2.95 -3.83 -6.38
C VAL A 234 3.08 -4.10 -4.89
N ASN A 235 2.10 -3.64 -4.09
CA ASN A 235 1.94 -4.06 -2.71
C ASN A 235 0.73 -4.97 -2.57
N GLY A 236 0.79 -5.91 -1.63
CA GLY A 236 -0.39 -6.67 -1.29
C GLY A 236 -0.29 -7.44 0.00
N ILE A 237 -1.46 -7.90 0.44
CA ILE A 237 -1.65 -8.87 1.51
C ILE A 237 -2.47 -10.02 0.91
N LEU A 238 -1.92 -11.22 0.95
CA LEU A 238 -2.50 -12.44 0.39
C LEU A 238 -2.64 -13.50 1.47
N ARG A 239 -3.77 -14.19 1.49
CA ARG A 239 -4.03 -15.36 2.31
C ARG A 239 -3.65 -16.62 1.54
N VAL A 240 -2.90 -17.51 2.17
CA VAL A 240 -2.54 -18.82 1.62
C VAL A 240 -3.17 -19.93 2.45
N GLN A 241 -3.90 -20.83 1.79
CA GLN A 241 -4.45 -22.04 2.40
C GLN A 241 -4.29 -23.19 1.40
N ASP A 242 -4.02 -24.39 1.90
CA ASP A 242 -3.86 -25.60 1.07
C ASP A 242 -2.88 -25.40 -0.10
N ALA A 243 -1.77 -24.71 0.17
CA ALA A 243 -0.72 -24.34 -0.79
C ALA A 243 -1.19 -23.47 -1.97
N GLN A 244 -2.29 -22.73 -1.81
CA GLN A 244 -2.85 -21.83 -2.81
C GLN A 244 -3.18 -20.46 -2.23
N VAL A 245 -3.05 -19.42 -3.05
CA VAL A 245 -3.56 -18.09 -2.69
C VAL A 245 -5.09 -18.11 -2.80
N THR A 246 -5.80 -17.88 -1.70
CA THR A 246 -7.27 -18.00 -1.64
C THR A 246 -8.00 -16.66 -1.58
N SER A 247 -7.36 -15.61 -1.06
CA SER A 247 -7.93 -14.25 -1.02
C SER A 247 -6.86 -13.20 -0.83
N GLY A 248 -7.21 -11.93 -1.05
CA GLY A 248 -6.34 -10.82 -0.64
C GLY A 248 -6.63 -9.51 -1.34
N ARG A 249 -5.82 -8.49 -0.98
CA ARG A 249 -5.84 -7.17 -1.59
C ARG A 249 -4.47 -6.81 -2.13
N ILE A 250 -4.49 -6.26 -3.35
CA ILE A 250 -3.31 -5.87 -4.10
C ILE A 250 -3.53 -4.46 -4.61
N ILE A 251 -2.52 -3.62 -4.45
CA ILE A 251 -2.48 -2.25 -4.98
C ILE A 251 -1.25 -2.12 -5.85
N ARG A 252 -1.47 -1.74 -7.10
CA ARG A 252 -0.43 -1.58 -8.13
C ARG A 252 -0.29 -0.11 -8.45
N ASP A 253 0.93 0.33 -8.73
CA ASP A 253 1.24 1.68 -9.20
C ASP A 253 0.76 1.90 -10.66
N ARG A 254 -0.56 1.82 -10.87
CA ARG A 254 -1.18 2.05 -12.19
C ARG A 254 -0.98 3.49 -12.64
N GLY A 255 -1.02 4.45 -11.70
CA GLY A 255 -0.86 5.87 -11.98
C GLY A 255 0.54 6.20 -12.50
N GLY A 256 1.58 5.69 -11.84
CA GLY A 256 2.96 5.84 -12.29
C GLY A 256 3.20 5.12 -13.62
N LEU A 257 2.75 3.86 -13.76
CA LEU A 257 2.88 3.12 -15.03
C LEU A 257 2.22 3.89 -16.19
N LYS A 258 0.99 4.37 -16.00
CA LYS A 258 0.26 5.16 -17.01
C LYS A 258 1.03 6.42 -17.40
N SER A 259 1.58 7.13 -16.42
CA SER A 259 2.34 8.37 -16.66
C SER A 259 3.59 8.11 -17.50
N ARG A 260 4.34 7.04 -17.19
CA ARG A 260 5.53 6.62 -17.96
C ARG A 260 5.18 6.21 -19.39
N LEU A 261 4.10 5.43 -19.57
CA LEU A 261 3.58 5.06 -20.90
C LEU A 261 3.18 6.28 -21.73
N GLN A 262 2.53 7.28 -21.13
CA GLN A 262 2.12 8.49 -21.83
C GLN A 262 3.30 9.38 -22.24
N GLN A 263 4.37 9.42 -21.45
CA GLN A 263 5.59 10.16 -21.80
C GLN A 263 6.30 9.52 -23.00
N ASP A 264 6.26 8.20 -23.13
CA ASP A 264 6.88 7.46 -24.23
C ASP A 264 6.20 7.67 -25.59
N VAL A 265 4.90 8.00 -25.57
CA VAL A 265 4.10 8.28 -26.77
C VAL A 265 4.25 9.74 -27.24
N LYS A 266 4.78 10.63 -26.40
CA LYS A 266 5.04 12.02 -26.80
C LYS A 266 6.24 12.04 -27.77
N PRO A 267 6.10 12.68 -28.95
CA PRO A 267 7.18 12.78 -29.93
C PRO A 267 8.37 13.58 -29.43
#